data_AF-A0ABD6C9G4-F1
#
_entry.id   AF-A0ABD6C9G4-F1
#
_cell.length_a   1.000
_cell.length_b   1.000
_cell.length_c   1.000
_cell.angle_alpha   90.00
_cell.angle_beta   90.00
_cell.angle_gamma   90.00
#
_symmetry.space_group_name_H-M   'P 1'
#
loop_
_entity.id
_entity.type
_entity.pdbx_description
1 polymer ?
#
loop_
_entity_poly.entity_id
_entity_poly.type
_entity_poly.pdbx_seq_one_letter_code
_entity_poly.pdbx_strand_id
1 'polypeptide(L)'
;MLKLVGATAAVGLLGSTTVTAQQISTDFISEVEAVRTASAGYGATVTAADADYTVGTSDELLDALGTASSGEIVFVRGDAEIDLSGREDVEIPGGVTLASDRRVNGASGGLIYSDDHVGRFLTTGGDDVRVTGLRVRGPHPEGFFETDDIWDHLGIGFQVDHDDVEVDNCVIEGWPIAGIKPEDGNDTHIHHNRIENNAGDGMGYGIQVQSDQIIIEYNSFGLNRHCIASNGGSGVGYTARYNVTGPEQEDHAFDVHEPGGDFFDIHHNWFQHTETIHGSEIEAIKIRGVPDDVCTVHHNLFAHEDPAEGPDSDEGIVINQDAGSSDWENMEVYENEYGVTDPSGISSPDDGSDSGGTDDPTTTKTLEYQAAANPDPMTVSFTVDGSVSRGSEAEDVDTIEAGNNGTVTATSVSFDPEALDSWHVTGDIVDYEISGGDLERVTYDGTDTTFEEIVGQQSRDDGSSGDGSNDGSDSGSDGSDGSDDSGSDGGSDGGSDGDTQTLSNTLIVDGTEGDDFGTYEVTVSGRIEAAESLSSDGTWGTQQHVSPDGTRAYGLIYGNADGFRFSGQLTGISIDGDAKVTVTSAE
;
A
#
# COMPACT_ATOMS: atom_id res chain seq x y z
N MET A 1 2.54 11.78 -18.98
CA MET A 1 1.10 11.50 -19.17
C MET A 1 0.83 10.23 -18.36
N LEU A 2 0.71 10.39 -17.03
CA LEU A 2 0.70 9.28 -16.06
C LEU A 2 -0.76 8.95 -15.72
N LYS A 3 -1.12 7.66 -15.75
CA LYS A 3 -2.48 7.14 -15.54
C LYS A 3 -2.62 6.58 -14.13
N LEU A 4 -3.66 7.03 -13.43
CA LEU A 4 -4.32 6.34 -12.32
C LEU A 4 -4.49 4.85 -12.61
N VAL A 5 -4.14 3.98 -11.66
CA VAL A 5 -4.74 2.65 -11.50
C VAL A 5 -5.35 2.66 -10.10
N GLY A 6 -6.69 2.58 -10.04
CA GLY A 6 -7.51 2.86 -8.86
C GLY A 6 -8.59 3.91 -9.16
N ALA A 7 -9.71 3.46 -9.72
CA ALA A 7 -10.89 4.24 -10.15
C ALA A 7 -10.71 5.21 -11.33
N THR A 8 -11.41 4.95 -12.43
CA THR A 8 -11.63 5.96 -13.48
C THR A 8 -12.59 7.03 -12.96
N ALA A 9 -12.07 8.09 -12.33
CA ALA A 9 -12.79 9.35 -12.22
C ALA A 9 -12.13 10.35 -13.18
N ALA A 10 -12.85 10.72 -14.23
CA ALA A 10 -12.54 11.96 -14.93
C ALA A 10 -12.51 13.07 -13.87
N VAL A 11 -11.42 13.82 -13.79
CA VAL A 11 -11.28 14.99 -12.91
C VAL A 11 -12.28 16.06 -13.37
N GLY A 12 -13.51 15.89 -12.91
CA GLY A 12 -14.53 16.90 -12.75
C GLY A 12 -14.64 17.15 -11.25
N LEU A 13 -14.25 18.34 -10.85
CA LEU A 13 -14.38 18.91 -9.51
C LEU A 13 -15.63 18.42 -8.74
N LEU A 14 -15.42 18.10 -7.45
CA LEU A 14 -16.38 17.84 -6.36
C LEU A 14 -16.80 16.37 -6.16
N GLY A 15 -16.03 15.65 -5.34
CA GLY A 15 -16.43 14.38 -4.71
C GLY A 15 -15.35 13.92 -3.74
N SER A 16 -15.73 13.65 -2.49
CA SER A 16 -14.89 12.97 -1.49
C SER A 16 -15.03 11.47 -1.70
N THR A 17 -13.92 10.75 -1.64
CA THR A 17 -13.87 9.28 -1.68
C THR A 17 -13.16 8.83 -0.41
N THR A 18 -13.79 7.94 0.35
CA THR A 18 -13.22 7.26 1.52
C THR A 18 -12.82 5.84 1.09
N VAL A 19 -11.64 5.37 1.50
CA VAL A 19 -11.14 4.01 1.26
C VAL A 19 -10.73 3.46 2.62
N THR A 20 -11.39 2.40 3.10
CA THR A 20 -11.15 1.82 4.43
C THR A 20 -10.03 0.75 4.40
N ALA A 21 -9.27 0.60 5.48
CA ALA A 21 -8.14 -0.34 5.62
C ALA A 21 -8.48 -1.81 5.28
N GLN A 22 -9.72 -2.27 5.54
CA GLN A 22 -10.17 -3.64 5.19
C GLN A 22 -10.15 -3.93 3.68
N GLN A 23 -10.28 -2.90 2.84
CA GLN A 23 -10.28 -3.05 1.39
C GLN A 23 -8.84 -3.19 0.83
N ILE A 24 -7.86 -2.61 1.53
CA ILE A 24 -6.45 -2.64 1.14
C ILE A 24 -5.89 -4.07 1.21
N SER A 25 -6.20 -4.85 2.27
CA SER A 25 -5.63 -6.20 2.43
C SER A 25 -6.06 -7.16 1.31
N THR A 26 -7.35 -7.22 0.98
CA THR A 26 -7.87 -8.12 -0.06
C THR A 26 -7.44 -7.72 -1.47
N ASP A 27 -7.38 -6.41 -1.76
CA ASP A 27 -7.05 -5.91 -3.09
C ASP A 27 -5.58 -6.15 -3.41
N PHE A 28 -4.64 -5.87 -2.49
CA PHE A 28 -3.22 -6.12 -2.76
C PHE A 28 -2.91 -7.62 -2.86
N ILE A 29 -3.52 -8.47 -2.03
CA ILE A 29 -3.30 -9.93 -2.09
C ILE A 29 -3.74 -10.45 -3.46
N SER A 30 -4.90 -10.00 -3.95
CA SER A 30 -5.40 -10.37 -5.28
C SER A 30 -4.45 -9.91 -6.39
N GLU A 31 -3.87 -8.73 -6.24
CA GLU A 31 -2.91 -8.16 -7.18
C GLU A 31 -1.58 -8.94 -7.17
N VAL A 32 -1.06 -9.29 -6.00
CA VAL A 32 0.16 -10.10 -5.88
C VAL A 32 -0.07 -11.55 -6.35
N GLU A 33 -1.26 -12.13 -6.16
CA GLU A 33 -1.59 -13.42 -6.76
C GLU A 33 -1.72 -13.35 -8.29
N ALA A 34 -2.24 -12.23 -8.82
CA ALA A 34 -2.17 -11.96 -10.25
C ALA A 34 -0.72 -11.83 -10.72
N VAL A 35 0.16 -11.30 -9.87
CA VAL A 35 1.60 -11.24 -10.11
C VAL A 35 2.22 -12.62 -10.24
N ARG A 36 1.94 -13.52 -9.29
CA ARG A 36 2.45 -14.91 -9.28
C ARG A 36 1.99 -15.71 -10.48
N THR A 37 0.71 -15.62 -10.82
CA THR A 37 0.08 -16.44 -11.86
C THR A 37 0.19 -15.86 -13.27
N ALA A 38 0.75 -14.65 -13.40
CA ALA A 38 0.78 -13.88 -14.64
C ALA A 38 -0.62 -13.67 -15.25
N SER A 39 -1.65 -13.52 -14.41
CA SER A 39 -3.00 -13.22 -14.88
C SER A 39 -3.10 -11.76 -15.37
N ALA A 40 -4.09 -11.49 -16.22
CA ALA A 40 -4.37 -10.12 -16.66
C ALA A 40 -4.86 -9.25 -15.49
N GLY A 41 -4.70 -7.92 -15.61
CA GLY A 41 -5.16 -6.96 -14.59
C GLY A 41 -4.20 -5.78 -14.38
N TYR A 42 -2.94 -5.94 -14.79
CA TYR A 42 -1.93 -4.90 -14.66
C TYR A 42 -2.18 -3.72 -15.63
N GLY A 43 -2.30 -2.50 -15.09
CA GLY A 43 -2.77 -1.32 -15.85
C GLY A 43 -1.72 -0.67 -16.75
N ALA A 44 -0.44 -0.95 -16.54
CA ALA A 44 0.68 -0.28 -17.22
C ALA A 44 1.42 -1.19 -18.23
N THR A 45 0.77 -2.24 -18.75
CA THR A 45 1.38 -3.15 -19.74
C THR A 45 1.76 -2.45 -21.05
N VAL A 46 2.87 -2.88 -21.65
CA VAL A 46 3.33 -2.46 -22.98
C VAL A 46 3.04 -3.55 -24.02
N THR A 47 2.67 -3.15 -25.24
CA THR A 47 2.42 -4.08 -26.34
C THR A 47 3.36 -3.83 -27.51
N ALA A 48 3.49 -4.82 -28.41
CA ALA A 48 4.26 -4.66 -29.64
C ALA A 48 3.77 -3.51 -30.54
N ALA A 49 2.55 -3.01 -30.35
CA ALA A 49 2.02 -1.88 -31.11
C ALA A 49 2.57 -0.53 -30.62
N ASP A 50 3.10 -0.48 -29.39
CA ASP A 50 3.70 0.71 -28.78
C ASP A 50 5.20 0.82 -29.15
N ALA A 51 5.78 -0.24 -29.72
CA ALA A 51 7.23 -0.39 -29.91
C ALA A 51 7.81 0.41 -31.08
N ASP A 52 8.97 1.03 -30.87
CA ASP A 52 9.82 1.59 -31.92
C ASP A 52 10.73 0.51 -32.54
N TYR A 53 11.16 -0.43 -31.69
CA TYR A 53 11.96 -1.60 -32.08
C TYR A 53 11.26 -2.87 -31.60
N THR A 54 11.14 -3.87 -32.47
CA THR A 54 10.68 -5.22 -32.07
C THR A 54 11.77 -6.23 -32.35
N VAL A 55 12.23 -6.94 -31.31
CA VAL A 55 13.41 -7.82 -31.37
C VAL A 55 13.06 -9.24 -30.93
N GLY A 56 13.76 -10.23 -31.51
CA GLY A 56 13.59 -11.64 -31.13
C GLY A 56 14.90 -12.43 -31.07
N THR A 57 16.05 -11.76 -31.22
CA THR A 57 17.38 -12.37 -31.19
C THR A 57 18.36 -11.48 -30.44
N SER A 58 19.50 -12.04 -30.02
CA SER A 58 20.55 -11.30 -29.32
C SER A 58 21.07 -10.12 -30.16
N ASP A 59 21.35 -10.35 -31.44
CA ASP A 59 21.89 -9.32 -32.33
C ASP A 59 20.89 -8.18 -32.52
N GLU A 60 19.61 -8.50 -32.73
CA GLU A 60 18.55 -7.48 -32.86
C GLU A 60 18.37 -6.67 -31.58
N LEU A 61 18.39 -7.32 -30.40
CA LEU A 61 18.27 -6.63 -29.11
C LEU A 61 19.43 -5.66 -28.89
N LEU A 62 20.65 -6.12 -29.13
CA LEU A 62 21.85 -5.32 -28.91
C LEU A 62 21.98 -4.17 -29.91
N ASP A 63 21.63 -4.41 -31.18
CA ASP A 63 21.58 -3.35 -32.19
C ASP A 63 20.49 -2.32 -31.87
N ALA A 64 19.33 -2.76 -31.36
CA ALA A 64 18.26 -1.85 -30.93
C ALA A 64 18.69 -1.00 -29.72
N LEU A 65 19.20 -1.62 -28.65
CA LEU A 65 19.69 -0.88 -27.47
C LEU A 65 20.85 0.07 -27.82
N GLY A 66 21.73 -0.31 -28.75
CA GLY A 66 22.81 0.56 -29.22
C GLY A 66 22.36 1.75 -30.10
N THR A 67 21.08 1.84 -30.46
CA THR A 67 20.54 2.91 -31.31
C THR A 67 19.34 3.65 -30.73
N ALA A 68 18.60 3.04 -29.80
CA ALA A 68 17.44 3.62 -29.16
C ALA A 68 17.81 4.90 -28.39
N SER A 69 16.88 5.85 -28.39
CA SER A 69 16.98 7.14 -27.73
C SER A 69 15.89 7.30 -26.67
N SER A 70 16.12 8.22 -25.72
CA SER A 70 15.13 8.57 -24.69
C SER A 70 13.72 8.76 -25.26
N GLY A 71 12.74 8.12 -24.63
CA GLY A 71 11.33 8.05 -25.02
C GLY A 71 10.97 6.89 -25.96
N GLU A 72 11.94 6.15 -26.49
CA GLU A 72 11.69 5.03 -27.39
C GLU A 72 11.54 3.69 -26.64
N ILE A 73 10.83 2.76 -27.27
CA ILE A 73 10.52 1.44 -26.71
C ILE A 73 11.21 0.34 -27.52
N VAL A 74 12.08 -0.43 -26.84
CA VAL A 74 12.64 -1.68 -27.35
C VAL A 74 11.80 -2.84 -26.83
N PHE A 75 10.97 -3.41 -27.69
CA PHE A 75 10.05 -4.48 -27.35
C PHE A 75 10.61 -5.86 -27.74
N VAL A 76 10.88 -6.69 -26.75
CA VAL A 76 11.21 -8.10 -26.93
C VAL A 76 9.92 -8.87 -27.19
N ARG A 77 9.88 -9.63 -28.27
CA ARG A 77 8.71 -10.45 -28.60
C ARG A 77 8.38 -11.42 -27.45
N GLY A 78 7.10 -11.57 -27.12
CA GLY A 78 6.63 -12.44 -26.05
C GLY A 78 7.00 -13.92 -26.19
N ASP A 79 7.26 -14.37 -27.42
CA ASP A 79 7.68 -15.73 -27.77
C ASP A 79 9.21 -15.89 -27.89
N ALA A 80 9.98 -14.82 -27.69
CA ALA A 80 11.43 -14.87 -27.81
C ALA A 80 12.10 -15.46 -26.57
N GLU A 81 13.17 -16.20 -26.81
CA GLU A 81 14.15 -16.65 -25.82
C GLU A 81 15.51 -16.19 -26.31
N ILE A 82 16.04 -15.14 -25.69
CA ILE A 82 17.27 -14.46 -26.09
C ILE A 82 18.39 -14.86 -25.14
N ASP A 83 19.30 -15.67 -25.65
CA ASP A 83 20.55 -16.05 -24.97
C ASP A 83 21.57 -14.91 -25.08
N LEU A 84 21.99 -14.40 -23.93
CA LEU A 84 23.05 -13.40 -23.80
C LEU A 84 24.25 -13.96 -23.01
N SER A 85 24.41 -15.27 -22.95
CA SER A 85 25.59 -15.90 -22.36
C SER A 85 26.88 -15.33 -22.99
N GLY A 86 27.88 -15.08 -22.16
CA GLY A 86 29.13 -14.41 -22.52
C GLY A 86 29.02 -12.89 -22.68
N ARG A 87 27.87 -12.29 -22.32
CA ARG A 87 27.66 -10.83 -22.29
C ARG A 87 27.53 -10.35 -20.86
N GLU A 88 28.12 -9.19 -20.62
CA GLU A 88 28.12 -8.48 -19.37
C GLU A 88 27.87 -7.01 -19.70
N ASP A 89 27.27 -6.25 -18.78
CA ASP A 89 26.96 -4.83 -18.93
C ASP A 89 26.15 -4.54 -20.20
N VAL A 90 25.06 -5.29 -20.41
CA VAL A 90 24.11 -4.98 -21.49
C VAL A 90 23.31 -3.75 -21.09
N GLU A 91 23.79 -2.60 -21.56
CA GLU A 91 23.30 -1.28 -21.20
C GLU A 91 21.95 -0.94 -21.85
N ILE A 92 21.01 -0.47 -21.04
CA ILE A 92 19.74 0.12 -21.47
C ILE A 92 19.89 1.65 -21.44
N PRO A 93 19.81 2.35 -22.59
CA PRO A 93 20.05 3.80 -22.60
C PRO A 93 19.06 4.58 -21.74
N GLY A 94 19.51 5.69 -21.15
CA GLY A 94 18.62 6.57 -20.37
C GLY A 94 17.37 7.01 -21.13
N GLY A 95 16.22 7.00 -20.46
CA GLY A 95 14.92 7.31 -21.03
C GLY A 95 14.30 6.20 -21.88
N VAL A 96 14.96 5.04 -22.06
CA VAL A 96 14.46 3.95 -22.90
C VAL A 96 13.64 2.96 -22.07
N THR A 97 12.53 2.51 -22.64
CA THR A 97 11.78 1.37 -22.09
C THR A 97 12.21 0.07 -22.78
N LEU A 98 12.73 -0.88 -22.02
CA LEU A 98 12.93 -2.27 -22.45
C LEU A 98 11.72 -3.10 -21.99
N ALA A 99 10.90 -3.56 -22.95
CA ALA A 99 9.58 -4.12 -22.65
C ALA A 99 9.34 -5.51 -23.25
N SER A 100 8.38 -6.25 -22.67
CA SER A 100 7.67 -7.34 -23.34
C SER A 100 6.20 -7.42 -22.88
N ASP A 101 5.44 -8.39 -23.38
CA ASP A 101 3.98 -8.47 -23.26
C ASP A 101 3.46 -9.25 -22.04
N ARG A 102 4.26 -9.49 -20.99
CA ARG A 102 3.78 -10.25 -19.84
C ARG A 102 2.46 -9.69 -19.28
N ARG A 103 1.50 -10.58 -19.00
CA ARG A 103 0.10 -10.33 -18.59
C ARG A 103 -0.81 -9.74 -19.67
N VAL A 104 -0.30 -9.39 -20.86
CA VAL A 104 -1.15 -8.99 -21.99
C VAL A 104 -1.79 -10.24 -22.59
N ASN A 105 -3.11 -10.36 -22.47
CA ASN A 105 -3.86 -11.54 -22.92
C ASN A 105 -3.31 -12.87 -22.37
N GLY A 106 -2.74 -12.85 -21.15
CA GLY A 106 -2.14 -14.02 -20.51
C GLY A 106 -0.78 -14.43 -21.05
N ALA A 107 -0.08 -13.56 -21.80
CA ALA A 107 1.28 -13.83 -22.23
C ALA A 107 2.27 -13.86 -21.05
N SER A 108 3.31 -14.67 -21.18
CA SER A 108 4.34 -14.83 -20.15
C SER A 108 5.48 -13.80 -20.24
N GLY A 109 5.55 -13.04 -21.34
CA GLY A 109 6.68 -12.18 -21.67
C GLY A 109 7.87 -12.93 -22.27
N GLY A 110 8.64 -12.21 -23.08
CA GLY A 110 9.89 -12.68 -23.66
C GLY A 110 10.93 -12.97 -22.59
N LEU A 111 11.75 -13.99 -22.84
CA LEU A 111 12.85 -14.40 -21.97
C LEU A 111 14.16 -13.82 -22.47
N ILE A 112 14.91 -13.18 -21.58
CA ILE A 112 16.32 -12.83 -21.75
C ILE A 112 17.10 -13.56 -20.67
N TYR A 113 18.18 -14.26 -21.03
CA TYR A 113 18.89 -15.11 -20.07
C TYR A 113 20.39 -15.19 -20.31
N SER A 114 21.12 -15.61 -19.27
CA SER A 114 22.52 -16.03 -19.33
C SER A 114 22.69 -17.33 -18.55
N ASP A 115 23.38 -18.32 -19.14
CA ASP A 115 23.85 -19.52 -18.43
C ASP A 115 25.26 -19.33 -17.82
N ASP A 116 25.91 -18.19 -18.09
CA ASP A 116 27.22 -17.83 -17.55
C ASP A 116 27.09 -16.96 -16.30
N HIS A 117 28.04 -17.14 -15.36
CA HIS A 117 28.31 -16.21 -14.27
C HIS A 117 28.94 -14.93 -14.81
N VAL A 118 28.27 -13.81 -14.58
CA VAL A 118 28.71 -12.47 -15.02
C VAL A 118 28.60 -11.51 -13.85
N GLY A 119 29.45 -10.49 -13.77
CA GLY A 119 29.38 -9.50 -12.70
C GLY A 119 28.02 -8.80 -12.69
N ARG A 120 27.65 -8.19 -13.82
CA ARG A 120 26.36 -7.50 -14.03
C ARG A 120 25.78 -7.85 -15.39
N PHE A 121 24.52 -8.25 -15.43
CA PHE A 121 23.89 -8.70 -16.67
C PHE A 121 23.28 -7.53 -17.46
N LEU A 122 22.17 -6.97 -16.97
CA LEU A 122 21.57 -5.74 -17.49
C LEU A 122 22.01 -4.56 -16.63
N THR A 123 22.29 -3.41 -17.25
CA THR A 123 22.67 -2.19 -16.54
C THR A 123 21.91 -0.98 -17.08
N THR A 124 21.60 -0.01 -16.24
CA THR A 124 21.13 1.31 -16.67
C THR A 124 22.27 2.11 -17.30
N GLY A 125 22.05 2.71 -18.46
CA GLY A 125 23.00 3.60 -19.15
C GLY A 125 22.71 5.11 -18.98
N GLY A 126 21.73 5.44 -18.16
CA GLY A 126 21.27 6.79 -17.86
C GLY A 126 19.98 6.74 -17.04
N ASP A 127 19.49 7.91 -16.63
CA ASP A 127 18.26 8.07 -15.83
C ASP A 127 17.00 7.70 -16.63
N ASP A 128 15.86 7.55 -15.95
CA ASP A 128 14.52 7.39 -16.57
C ASP A 128 14.41 6.11 -17.43
N VAL A 129 15.09 5.03 -17.00
CA VAL A 129 15.00 3.70 -17.64
C VAL A 129 13.80 2.95 -17.09
N ARG A 130 13.06 2.28 -17.98
CA ARG A 130 12.00 1.35 -17.56
C ARG A 130 12.23 -0.06 -18.10
N VAL A 131 12.14 -1.06 -17.23
CA VAL A 131 12.18 -2.48 -17.62
C VAL A 131 10.85 -3.12 -17.25
N THR A 132 10.08 -3.57 -18.26
CA THR A 132 8.72 -4.05 -18.02
C THR A 132 8.34 -5.35 -18.74
N GLY A 133 7.58 -6.20 -18.08
CA GLY A 133 6.89 -7.32 -18.71
C GLY A 133 7.80 -8.43 -19.25
N LEU A 134 9.05 -8.50 -18.78
CA LEU A 134 10.06 -9.46 -19.21
C LEU A 134 10.21 -10.66 -18.26
N ARG A 135 10.86 -11.71 -18.74
CA ARG A 135 11.49 -12.74 -17.90
C ARG A 135 13.01 -12.61 -18.03
N VAL A 136 13.70 -12.43 -16.90
CA VAL A 136 15.14 -12.23 -16.80
C VAL A 136 15.74 -13.33 -15.93
N ARG A 137 16.44 -14.27 -16.57
CA ARG A 137 16.86 -15.53 -15.93
C ARG A 137 18.38 -15.72 -15.92
N GLY A 138 18.96 -15.79 -14.74
CA GLY A 138 20.38 -16.06 -14.51
C GLY A 138 20.74 -17.55 -14.61
N PRO A 139 21.98 -17.91 -14.24
CA PRO A 139 22.53 -19.26 -14.42
C PRO A 139 21.94 -20.32 -13.48
N HIS A 140 21.27 -19.93 -12.38
CA HIS A 140 20.79 -20.84 -11.34
C HIS A 140 19.26 -20.81 -11.11
N PRO A 141 18.42 -20.99 -12.14
CA PRO A 141 16.97 -20.96 -11.98
C PRO A 141 16.42 -22.14 -11.14
N GLU A 142 17.23 -23.14 -10.83
CA GLU A 142 16.84 -24.36 -10.10
C GLU A 142 16.59 -24.16 -8.59
N GLY A 143 16.95 -23.00 -8.02
CA GLY A 143 16.74 -22.67 -6.61
C GLY A 143 18.06 -22.41 -5.87
N PHE A 144 18.19 -22.96 -4.65
CA PHE A 144 19.38 -22.75 -3.82
C PHE A 144 20.66 -23.25 -4.51
N PHE A 145 21.65 -22.36 -4.59
CA PHE A 145 22.95 -22.61 -5.22
C PHE A 145 24.06 -22.68 -4.17
N GLU A 146 24.45 -23.90 -3.83
CA GLU A 146 25.54 -24.21 -2.90
C GLU A 146 26.92 -24.06 -3.57
N THR A 147 27.86 -23.35 -2.93
CA THR A 147 29.22 -23.18 -3.44
C THR A 147 30.24 -22.96 -2.32
N ASP A 148 31.48 -23.38 -2.53
CA ASP A 148 32.59 -23.13 -1.59
C ASP A 148 33.02 -21.65 -1.56
N ASP A 149 32.81 -20.91 -2.67
CA ASP A 149 33.16 -19.50 -2.81
C ASP A 149 32.21 -18.81 -3.80
N ILE A 150 31.28 -18.00 -3.27
CA ILE A 150 30.29 -17.27 -4.08
C ILE A 150 30.93 -16.21 -4.98
N TRP A 151 32.13 -15.75 -4.68
CA TRP A 151 32.84 -14.73 -5.46
C TRP A 151 33.38 -15.25 -6.80
N ASP A 152 33.52 -16.58 -6.94
CA ASP A 152 33.81 -17.23 -8.22
C ASP A 152 32.55 -17.36 -9.12
N HIS A 153 31.37 -17.03 -8.57
CA HIS A 153 30.05 -17.24 -9.17
C HIS A 153 29.19 -15.98 -9.11
N LEU A 154 29.74 -14.85 -9.57
CA LEU A 154 28.99 -13.60 -9.65
C LEU A 154 27.76 -13.73 -10.56
N GLY A 155 26.76 -12.89 -10.28
CA GLY A 155 25.53 -12.86 -11.05
C GLY A 155 24.56 -11.85 -10.46
N ILE A 156 24.58 -10.63 -11.00
CA ILE A 156 23.57 -9.60 -10.75
C ILE A 156 22.69 -9.49 -11.99
N GLY A 157 21.38 -9.69 -11.83
CA GLY A 157 20.42 -9.69 -12.94
C GLY A 157 20.20 -8.31 -13.54
N PHE A 158 19.90 -7.33 -12.70
CA PHE A 158 19.76 -5.94 -13.10
C PHE A 158 20.45 -5.01 -12.11
N GLN A 159 21.48 -4.32 -12.60
CA GLN A 159 22.19 -3.28 -11.87
C GLN A 159 21.60 -1.91 -12.21
N VAL A 160 21.23 -1.15 -11.18
CA VAL A 160 20.67 0.20 -11.29
C VAL A 160 21.67 1.20 -10.69
N ASP A 161 22.26 2.00 -11.58
CA ASP A 161 23.34 2.95 -11.28
C ASP A 161 22.92 4.41 -11.57
N HIS A 162 21.65 4.64 -11.91
CA HIS A 162 21.10 5.94 -12.35
C HIS A 162 19.69 6.15 -11.79
N ASP A 163 19.23 7.41 -11.79
CA ASP A 163 18.00 7.83 -11.10
C ASP A 163 16.71 7.55 -11.92
N ASP A 164 15.56 7.64 -11.26
CA ASP A 164 14.21 7.57 -11.86
C ASP A 164 13.94 6.25 -12.62
N VAL A 165 14.40 5.12 -12.09
CA VAL A 165 14.28 3.81 -12.76
C VAL A 165 13.01 3.07 -12.34
N GLU A 166 12.26 2.54 -13.30
CA GLU A 166 11.06 1.71 -13.05
C GLU A 166 11.32 0.26 -13.46
N VAL A 167 11.16 -0.69 -12.54
CA VAL A 167 11.24 -2.13 -12.83
C VAL A 167 9.91 -2.76 -12.47
N ASP A 168 9.14 -3.15 -13.48
CA ASP A 168 7.77 -3.57 -13.25
C ASP A 168 7.30 -4.80 -14.04
N ASN A 169 6.36 -5.55 -13.48
CA ASN A 169 5.69 -6.66 -14.17
C ASN A 169 6.66 -7.74 -14.73
N CYS A 170 7.86 -7.87 -14.18
CA CYS A 170 8.88 -8.81 -14.64
C CYS A 170 8.87 -10.14 -13.85
N VAL A 171 9.55 -11.15 -14.37
CA VAL A 171 10.03 -12.32 -13.61
C VAL A 171 11.55 -12.25 -13.56
N ILE A 172 12.14 -12.32 -12.37
CA ILE A 172 13.58 -12.18 -12.16
C ILE A 172 14.05 -13.36 -11.32
N GLU A 173 14.87 -14.22 -11.91
CA GLU A 173 15.23 -15.49 -11.28
C GLU A 173 16.65 -15.97 -11.56
N GLY A 174 17.21 -16.75 -10.64
CA GLY A 174 18.44 -17.51 -10.86
C GLY A 174 19.73 -16.71 -10.75
N TRP A 175 19.73 -15.58 -10.04
CA TRP A 175 20.89 -14.71 -9.87
C TRP A 175 21.58 -14.96 -8.52
N PRO A 176 22.81 -15.52 -8.50
CA PRO A 176 23.48 -15.94 -7.27
C PRO A 176 23.92 -14.78 -6.36
N ILE A 177 24.04 -13.55 -6.87
CA ILE A 177 24.37 -12.37 -6.05
C ILE A 177 23.12 -11.56 -5.76
N ALA A 178 22.46 -11.02 -6.79
CA ALA A 178 21.23 -10.25 -6.63
C ALA A 178 20.35 -10.29 -7.89
N GLY A 179 19.02 -10.33 -7.72
CA GLY A 179 18.08 -10.16 -8.83
C GLY A 179 18.09 -8.73 -9.37
N ILE A 180 17.82 -7.77 -8.50
CA ILE A 180 17.90 -6.32 -8.77
C ILE A 180 18.81 -5.67 -7.74
N LYS A 181 19.66 -4.74 -8.15
CA LYS A 181 20.56 -4.01 -7.26
C LYS A 181 20.60 -2.51 -7.58
N PRO A 182 19.77 -1.69 -6.91
CA PRO A 182 19.95 -0.25 -6.87
C PRO A 182 21.21 0.11 -6.06
N GLU A 183 22.29 0.45 -6.76
CA GLU A 183 23.57 0.80 -6.14
C GLU A 183 23.73 2.32 -6.01
N ASP A 184 23.59 3.05 -7.10
CA ASP A 184 23.75 4.52 -7.14
C ASP A 184 22.47 5.25 -7.63
N GLY A 185 21.41 4.51 -7.98
CA GLY A 185 20.18 5.08 -8.55
C GLY A 185 19.11 5.39 -7.50
N ASN A 186 18.77 6.67 -7.35
CA ASN A 186 17.74 7.12 -6.43
C ASN A 186 16.37 7.19 -7.11
N ASP A 187 15.30 7.28 -6.32
CA ASP A 187 13.92 7.31 -6.82
C ASP A 187 13.57 6.10 -7.72
N THR A 188 14.18 4.94 -7.44
CA THR A 188 13.88 3.69 -8.17
C THR A 188 12.59 3.06 -7.64
N HIS A 189 11.67 2.71 -8.55
CA HIS A 189 10.40 2.05 -8.25
C HIS A 189 10.40 0.61 -8.76
N ILE A 190 10.35 -0.35 -7.85
CA ILE A 190 10.37 -1.78 -8.14
C ILE A 190 9.02 -2.36 -7.75
N HIS A 191 8.18 -2.70 -8.74
CA HIS A 191 6.81 -3.12 -8.42
C HIS A 191 6.19 -4.20 -9.31
N HIS A 192 5.26 -4.96 -8.76
CA HIS A 192 4.50 -5.98 -9.51
C HIS A 192 5.37 -7.09 -10.13
N ASN A 193 6.56 -7.33 -9.61
CA ASN A 193 7.49 -8.35 -10.11
C ASN A 193 7.34 -9.68 -9.38
N ARG A 194 7.74 -10.77 -10.04
CA ARG A 194 7.97 -12.08 -9.42
C ARG A 194 9.47 -12.30 -9.30
N ILE A 195 10.00 -12.34 -8.08
CA ILE A 195 11.44 -12.36 -7.80
C ILE A 195 11.78 -13.60 -6.97
N GLU A 196 12.47 -14.57 -7.56
CA GLU A 196 12.63 -15.89 -6.94
C GLU A 196 13.87 -16.62 -7.42
N ASN A 197 14.23 -17.70 -6.74
CA ASN A 197 15.40 -18.53 -7.03
C ASN A 197 16.70 -17.72 -7.10
N ASN A 198 16.81 -16.63 -6.35
CA ASN A 198 18.07 -15.89 -6.18
C ASN A 198 18.64 -16.29 -4.82
N ALA A 199 19.00 -17.55 -4.62
CA ALA A 199 19.43 -18.07 -3.32
C ALA A 199 20.84 -18.68 -3.42
N GLY A 200 21.84 -17.83 -3.66
CA GLY A 200 23.25 -18.24 -3.65
C GLY A 200 23.79 -18.35 -2.22
N ASP A 201 24.60 -19.36 -1.93
CA ASP A 201 25.18 -19.57 -0.60
C ASP A 201 25.98 -18.33 -0.14
N GLY A 202 25.54 -17.71 0.97
CA GLY A 202 26.10 -16.49 1.53
C GLY A 202 25.80 -15.18 0.78
N MET A 203 25.06 -15.22 -0.34
CA MET A 203 24.54 -14.06 -1.11
C MET A 203 23.10 -14.35 -1.57
N GLY A 204 22.64 -13.90 -2.74
CA GLY A 204 21.31 -14.25 -3.22
C GLY A 204 20.23 -13.33 -2.69
N TYR A 205 20.33 -12.06 -3.05
CA TYR A 205 19.31 -11.08 -2.69
C TYR A 205 18.27 -10.99 -3.82
N GLY A 206 16.98 -11.00 -3.50
CA GLY A 206 15.95 -10.66 -4.48
C GLY A 206 16.18 -9.23 -4.98
N ILE A 207 16.23 -8.29 -4.03
CA ILE A 207 16.62 -6.89 -4.22
C ILE A 207 17.72 -6.54 -3.23
N GLN A 208 18.81 -5.94 -3.70
CA GLN A 208 19.88 -5.40 -2.85
C GLN A 208 19.99 -3.88 -2.96
N VAL A 209 19.55 -3.15 -1.95
CA VAL A 209 19.51 -1.70 -1.88
C VAL A 209 20.81 -1.13 -1.32
N GLN A 210 21.39 -0.13 -2.01
CA GLN A 210 22.55 0.64 -1.55
C GLN A 210 22.43 2.15 -1.79
N SER A 211 21.23 2.61 -2.13
CA SER A 211 20.86 4.01 -2.43
C SER A 211 19.63 4.41 -1.59
N ASP A 212 19.17 5.66 -1.74
CA ASP A 212 17.97 6.16 -1.06
C ASP A 212 16.75 6.21 -1.98
N GLN A 213 15.60 6.55 -1.37
CA GLN A 213 14.34 6.81 -2.07
C GLN A 213 13.83 5.63 -2.93
N ILE A 214 14.13 4.39 -2.51
CA ILE A 214 13.69 3.19 -3.22
C ILE A 214 12.28 2.79 -2.76
N ILE A 215 11.35 2.61 -3.70
CA ILE A 215 10.00 2.13 -3.43
C ILE A 215 9.88 0.69 -3.95
N ILE A 216 9.52 -0.25 -3.06
CA ILE A 216 9.39 -1.67 -3.36
C ILE A 216 7.97 -2.11 -3.02
N GLU A 217 7.12 -2.33 -4.02
CA GLU A 217 5.71 -2.66 -3.75
C GLU A 217 5.03 -3.64 -4.70
N TYR A 218 4.02 -4.36 -4.21
CA TYR A 218 3.25 -5.35 -4.99
C TYR A 218 4.11 -6.46 -5.61
N ASN A 219 5.31 -6.72 -5.08
CA ASN A 219 6.16 -7.81 -5.56
C ASN A 219 5.80 -9.12 -4.87
N SER A 220 5.94 -10.22 -5.61
CA SER A 220 5.93 -11.57 -5.04
C SER A 220 7.34 -12.12 -5.00
N PHE A 221 7.79 -12.49 -3.82
CA PHE A 221 9.07 -13.15 -3.62
C PHE A 221 8.90 -14.66 -3.43
N GLY A 222 9.67 -15.44 -4.19
CA GLY A 222 9.85 -16.87 -3.95
C GLY A 222 11.12 -17.13 -3.15
N LEU A 223 11.84 -18.21 -3.46
CA LEU A 223 13.08 -18.59 -2.80
C LEU A 223 14.20 -17.58 -3.04
N ASN A 224 14.54 -16.76 -2.05
CA ASN A 224 15.76 -15.95 -2.03
C ASN A 224 16.51 -16.22 -0.71
N ARG A 225 17.76 -15.76 -0.57
CA ARG A 225 18.39 -15.71 0.76
C ARG A 225 17.80 -14.59 1.58
N HIS A 226 17.79 -13.38 1.02
CA HIS A 226 16.95 -12.28 1.49
C HIS A 226 16.09 -11.81 0.31
N CYS A 227 14.79 -11.64 0.52
CA CYS A 227 13.90 -11.01 -0.44
C CYS A 227 14.34 -9.57 -0.72
N ILE A 228 14.63 -8.82 0.35
CA ILE A 228 15.16 -7.45 0.30
C ILE A 228 16.33 -7.37 1.27
N ALA A 229 17.48 -6.89 0.80
CA ALA A 229 18.64 -6.63 1.64
C ALA A 229 19.14 -5.19 1.42
N SER A 230 19.59 -4.53 2.49
CA SER A 230 20.32 -3.26 2.41
C SER A 230 21.75 -3.44 2.90
N ASN A 231 22.69 -2.73 2.28
CA ASN A 231 24.06 -2.66 2.81
C ASN A 231 24.17 -1.83 4.11
N GLY A 232 23.10 -1.14 4.50
CA GLY A 232 23.00 -0.33 5.71
C GLY A 232 23.89 0.91 5.72
N GLY A 233 24.42 1.36 4.59
CA GLY A 233 25.23 2.57 4.52
C GLY A 233 24.45 3.81 5.00
N SER A 234 25.16 4.83 5.48
CA SER A 234 24.54 6.12 5.81
C SER A 234 23.92 6.74 4.55
N GLY A 235 22.69 7.23 4.67
CA GLY A 235 21.89 7.70 3.54
C GLY A 235 21.33 6.58 2.65
N VAL A 236 21.24 5.33 3.13
CA VAL A 236 20.59 4.22 2.41
C VAL A 236 19.25 3.91 3.07
N GLY A 237 18.20 3.81 2.27
CA GLY A 237 16.84 3.65 2.78
C GLY A 237 15.83 3.21 1.73
N TYR A 238 14.71 2.63 2.18
CA TYR A 238 13.63 2.21 1.29
C TYR A 238 12.26 2.20 1.98
N THR A 239 11.20 2.29 1.17
CA THR A 239 9.83 1.92 1.55
C THR A 239 9.49 0.58 0.91
N ALA A 240 9.15 -0.42 1.73
CA ALA A 240 8.72 -1.73 1.28
C ALA A 240 7.28 -1.99 1.74
N ARG A 241 6.34 -2.09 0.79
CA ARG A 241 4.92 -2.30 1.10
C ARG A 241 4.14 -3.15 0.13
N TYR A 242 3.06 -3.78 0.59
CA TYR A 242 2.20 -4.61 -0.26
C TYR A 242 2.94 -5.77 -0.96
N ASN A 243 4.08 -6.21 -0.42
CA ASN A 243 4.82 -7.34 -0.96
C ASN A 243 4.40 -8.63 -0.26
N VAL A 244 4.55 -9.76 -0.96
CA VAL A 244 4.36 -11.09 -0.37
C VAL A 244 5.68 -11.86 -0.44
N THR A 245 6.20 -12.27 0.71
CA THR A 245 7.30 -13.24 0.78
C THR A 245 6.72 -14.63 0.89
N GLY A 246 7.07 -15.48 -0.08
CA GLY A 246 6.60 -16.86 -0.15
C GLY A 246 7.14 -17.73 0.98
N PRO A 247 6.63 -18.96 1.13
CA PRO A 247 6.89 -19.81 2.30
C PRO A 247 8.29 -20.45 2.30
N GLU A 248 9.07 -20.28 1.23
CA GLU A 248 10.41 -20.85 1.09
C GLU A 248 11.42 -19.72 1.01
N GLN A 249 12.27 -19.59 2.03
CA GLN A 249 13.42 -18.66 2.05
C GLN A 249 14.66 -19.39 2.58
N GLU A 250 15.86 -19.00 2.14
CA GLU A 250 17.10 -19.58 2.67
C GLU A 250 17.51 -18.98 4.02
N ASP A 251 17.17 -17.71 4.26
CA ASP A 251 17.41 -16.99 5.50
C ASP A 251 16.23 -16.03 5.75
N HIS A 252 16.36 -15.08 6.69
CA HIS A 252 15.36 -14.03 6.95
C HIS A 252 15.03 -13.24 5.69
N ALA A 253 13.77 -12.88 5.50
CA ALA A 253 13.34 -12.25 4.25
C ALA A 253 13.91 -10.84 4.06
N PHE A 254 13.80 -9.95 5.06
CA PHE A 254 14.29 -8.57 4.94
C PHE A 254 15.49 -8.36 5.86
N ASP A 255 16.60 -7.87 5.31
CA ASP A 255 17.84 -7.61 6.04
C ASP A 255 18.32 -6.17 5.83
N VAL A 256 18.77 -5.52 6.89
CA VAL A 256 19.55 -4.29 6.82
C VAL A 256 20.87 -4.57 7.49
N HIS A 257 21.96 -4.54 6.72
CA HIS A 257 23.29 -4.82 7.25
C HIS A 257 23.79 -3.71 8.19
N GLU A 258 24.81 -4.02 8.99
CA GLU A 258 25.57 -3.01 9.73
C GLU A 258 26.20 -2.04 8.72
N PRO A 259 26.09 -0.70 8.90
CA PRO A 259 25.81 -0.01 10.16
C PRO A 259 24.36 0.25 10.58
N GLY A 260 23.34 -0.06 9.77
CA GLY A 260 21.93 0.11 10.15
C GLY A 260 21.11 1.03 9.26
N GLY A 261 21.73 1.65 8.26
CA GLY A 261 21.09 2.50 7.25
C GLY A 261 20.59 3.85 7.77
N ASP A 262 19.66 4.46 7.06
CA ASP A 262 19.09 5.77 7.39
C ASP A 262 17.60 5.70 7.71
N PHE A 263 16.76 5.70 6.66
CA PHE A 263 15.30 5.61 6.78
C PHE A 263 14.75 4.32 6.17
N PHE A 264 13.93 3.59 6.92
CA PHE A 264 13.20 2.43 6.40
C PHE A 264 11.73 2.50 6.81
N ASP A 265 10.85 2.17 5.86
CA ASP A 265 9.43 2.05 6.11
C ASP A 265 8.94 0.70 5.57
N ILE A 266 8.65 -0.23 6.49
CA ILE A 266 8.30 -1.61 6.18
C ILE A 266 6.88 -1.86 6.65
N HIS A 267 5.92 -1.80 5.73
CA HIS A 267 4.51 -1.89 6.10
C HIS A 267 3.61 -2.63 5.11
N HIS A 268 2.50 -3.20 5.58
CA HIS A 268 1.54 -3.92 4.72
C HIS A 268 2.15 -5.05 3.86
N ASN A 269 3.23 -5.68 4.31
CA ASN A 269 3.78 -6.87 3.66
C ASN A 269 3.22 -8.13 4.31
N TRP A 270 3.18 -9.22 3.57
CA TRP A 270 2.83 -10.54 4.08
C TRP A 270 4.03 -11.49 4.04
N PHE A 271 4.43 -11.98 5.21
CA PHE A 271 5.53 -12.91 5.39
C PHE A 271 5.02 -14.33 5.68
N GLN A 272 5.18 -15.24 4.71
CA GLN A 272 4.64 -16.61 4.81
C GLN A 272 5.62 -17.64 5.39
N HIS A 273 6.91 -17.32 5.46
CA HIS A 273 7.94 -18.26 5.91
C HIS A 273 8.15 -18.12 7.43
N THR A 274 8.38 -19.24 8.11
CA THR A 274 8.77 -19.28 9.54
C THR A 274 10.03 -20.10 9.78
N GLU A 275 10.46 -20.85 8.77
CA GLU A 275 11.64 -21.68 8.77
C GLU A 275 12.41 -21.45 7.48
N THR A 276 13.73 -21.64 7.52
CA THR A 276 14.56 -21.71 6.32
C THR A 276 14.26 -22.98 5.53
N ILE A 277 14.71 -23.06 4.27
CA ILE A 277 14.68 -24.30 3.47
C ILE A 277 15.46 -25.47 4.11
N HIS A 278 16.23 -25.21 5.19
CA HIS A 278 16.95 -26.20 5.97
C HIS A 278 16.20 -26.67 7.22
N GLY A 279 15.01 -26.12 7.49
CA GLY A 279 14.15 -26.48 8.63
C GLY A 279 14.60 -25.87 9.96
N SER A 280 15.31 -24.74 9.92
CA SER A 280 15.64 -23.94 11.09
C SER A 280 14.65 -22.79 11.21
N GLU A 281 14.10 -22.55 12.39
CA GLU A 281 13.33 -21.33 12.69
C GLU A 281 14.17 -20.07 12.40
N ILE A 282 13.54 -19.03 11.88
CA ILE A 282 14.21 -17.81 11.45
C ILE A 282 13.32 -16.58 11.62
N GLU A 283 13.92 -15.42 11.90
CA GLU A 283 13.24 -14.12 11.88
C GLU A 283 12.75 -13.74 10.46
N ALA A 284 11.72 -12.90 10.37
CA ALA A 284 11.25 -12.37 9.08
C ALA A 284 12.06 -11.13 8.66
N ILE A 285 12.36 -10.26 9.62
CA ILE A 285 13.04 -8.98 9.42
C ILE A 285 14.22 -8.88 10.38
N LYS A 286 15.38 -8.48 9.88
CA LYS A 286 16.58 -8.21 10.67
C LYS A 286 17.16 -6.85 10.34
N ILE A 287 17.32 -6.00 11.35
CA ILE A 287 17.94 -4.68 11.25
C ILE A 287 19.24 -4.71 12.06
N ARG A 288 20.40 -4.66 11.41
CA ARG A 288 21.70 -4.78 12.08
C ARG A 288 22.28 -3.39 12.31
N GLY A 289 22.32 -2.97 13.57
CA GLY A 289 22.71 -1.62 13.97
C GLY A 289 21.52 -0.70 14.25
N VAL A 290 21.84 0.59 14.32
CA VAL A 290 20.88 1.66 14.65
C VAL A 290 20.71 2.52 13.39
N PRO A 291 19.49 2.63 12.82
CA PRO A 291 19.23 3.54 11.71
C PRO A 291 19.62 4.97 12.07
N ASP A 292 20.20 5.73 11.12
CA ASP A 292 20.62 7.12 11.34
C ASP A 292 19.41 8.04 11.66
N ASP A 293 18.25 7.78 11.05
CA ASP A 293 16.98 8.50 11.29
C ASP A 293 15.93 7.61 12.00
N VAL A 294 15.16 6.80 11.24
CA VAL A 294 14.15 5.90 11.78
C VAL A 294 13.89 4.72 10.86
N CYS A 295 13.65 3.54 11.45
CA CYS A 295 13.05 2.39 10.79
C CYS A 295 11.69 2.11 11.41
N THR A 296 10.64 2.09 10.59
CA THR A 296 9.28 1.77 11.01
C THR A 296 8.87 0.41 10.46
N VAL A 297 8.25 -0.43 11.30
CA VAL A 297 7.77 -1.76 10.93
C VAL A 297 6.35 -1.93 11.45
N HIS A 298 5.36 -1.80 10.56
CA HIS A 298 3.96 -1.79 10.99
C HIS A 298 3.00 -2.41 9.98
N HIS A 299 1.80 -2.82 10.42
CA HIS A 299 0.75 -3.33 9.54
C HIS A 299 1.17 -4.52 8.66
N ASN A 300 2.24 -5.23 9.02
CA ASN A 300 2.65 -6.42 8.31
C ASN A 300 1.92 -7.64 8.87
N LEU A 301 1.73 -8.63 8.01
CA LEU A 301 1.14 -9.92 8.34
C LEU A 301 2.27 -10.96 8.41
N PHE A 302 2.42 -11.64 9.53
CA PHE A 302 3.44 -12.67 9.73
C PHE A 302 2.81 -14.04 9.99
N ALA A 303 3.31 -15.07 9.30
CA ALA A 303 2.97 -16.45 9.59
C ALA A 303 3.56 -16.93 10.93
N HIS A 304 4.61 -16.27 11.41
CA HIS A 304 5.18 -16.50 12.73
C HIS A 304 4.12 -16.27 13.82
N GLU A 305 4.17 -17.09 14.87
CA GLU A 305 3.38 -16.83 16.08
C GLU A 305 3.84 -15.53 16.75
N ASP A 306 2.93 -14.87 17.48
CA ASP A 306 3.18 -13.59 18.15
C ASP A 306 4.44 -13.65 19.04
N PRO A 307 5.48 -12.85 18.74
CA PRO A 307 6.69 -12.86 19.53
C PRO A 307 6.42 -12.28 20.92
N ALA A 308 6.73 -13.06 21.95
CA ALA A 308 6.87 -12.52 23.29
C ALA A 308 8.16 -11.68 23.39
N GLU A 309 8.04 -10.38 23.09
CA GLU A 309 8.94 -9.25 23.43
C GLU A 309 10.23 -8.99 22.62
N GLY A 310 10.51 -7.67 22.46
CA GLY A 310 11.80 -6.97 22.55
C GLY A 310 12.83 -7.08 21.40
N PRO A 311 13.72 -6.08 21.21
CA PRO A 311 14.88 -6.20 20.31
C PRO A 311 15.93 -7.16 20.90
N ASP A 312 16.78 -7.72 20.02
CA ASP A 312 17.97 -8.52 20.36
C ASP A 312 17.74 -9.70 21.34
N SER A 313 16.66 -10.46 21.15
CA SER A 313 16.33 -11.67 21.91
C SER A 313 16.69 -12.95 21.12
N ASP A 314 17.32 -13.90 21.81
CA ASP A 314 17.83 -15.16 21.25
C ASP A 314 16.72 -16.19 20.92
N GLU A 315 15.45 -15.90 21.21
CA GLU A 315 14.32 -16.83 21.02
C GLU A 315 13.09 -16.13 20.39
N GLY A 316 12.60 -16.65 19.25
CA GLY A 316 11.25 -16.35 18.74
C GLY A 316 11.02 -14.96 18.16
N ILE A 317 12.08 -14.24 17.78
CA ILE A 317 11.94 -12.91 17.20
C ILE A 317 11.48 -12.97 15.74
N VAL A 318 10.35 -12.33 15.45
CA VAL A 318 9.89 -12.08 14.08
C VAL A 318 10.60 -10.87 13.46
N ILE A 319 10.87 -9.85 14.28
CA ILE A 319 11.51 -8.58 13.90
C ILE A 319 12.68 -8.34 14.84
N ASN A 320 13.92 -8.45 14.34
CA ASN A 320 15.14 -8.35 15.15
C ASN A 320 15.86 -7.02 14.89
N GLN A 321 16.28 -6.33 15.94
CA GLN A 321 17.32 -5.29 15.86
C GLN A 321 18.60 -5.77 16.56
N ASP A 322 19.66 -6.01 15.80
CA ASP A 322 20.99 -6.39 16.29
C ASP A 322 21.83 -5.13 16.51
N ALA A 323 21.49 -4.38 17.56
CA ALA A 323 22.19 -3.15 17.98
C ALA A 323 22.92 -3.30 19.34
N GLY A 324 22.85 -4.49 19.96
CA GLY A 324 23.39 -4.73 21.30
C GLY A 324 22.65 -3.99 22.42
N SER A 325 21.37 -3.67 22.19
CA SER A 325 20.49 -2.95 23.10
C SER A 325 19.23 -3.78 23.39
N SER A 326 18.70 -3.66 24.61
CA SER A 326 17.45 -4.30 25.00
C SER A 326 16.21 -3.45 24.73
N ASP A 327 16.41 -2.23 24.24
CA ASP A 327 15.36 -1.27 23.85
C ASP A 327 15.52 -0.94 22.37
N TRP A 328 14.41 -0.63 21.69
CA TRP A 328 14.42 -0.23 20.29
C TRP A 328 15.16 1.11 20.16
N GLU A 329 16.13 1.19 19.25
CA GLU A 329 16.89 2.41 18.98
C GLU A 329 16.62 2.84 17.54
N ASN A 330 16.01 4.03 17.37
CA ASN A 330 15.55 4.53 16.07
C ASN A 330 14.69 3.52 15.29
N MET A 331 13.89 2.75 16.03
CA MET A 331 13.00 1.72 15.55
C MET A 331 11.61 1.93 16.15
N GLU A 332 10.57 1.90 15.32
CA GLU A 332 9.17 1.92 15.73
C GLU A 332 8.46 0.67 15.19
N VAL A 333 7.93 -0.16 16.09
CA VAL A 333 7.29 -1.43 15.73
C VAL A 333 5.90 -1.49 16.36
N TYR A 334 4.86 -1.53 15.54
CA TYR A 334 3.46 -1.44 15.99
C TYR A 334 2.50 -2.05 14.98
N GLU A 335 1.28 -2.42 15.41
CA GLU A 335 0.17 -2.82 14.52
C GLU A 335 0.51 -3.93 13.51
N ASN A 336 1.45 -4.82 13.86
CA ASN A 336 1.72 -6.02 13.07
C ASN A 336 0.82 -7.17 13.54
N GLU A 337 0.36 -8.00 12.61
CA GLU A 337 -0.43 -9.19 12.90
C GLU A 337 0.42 -10.46 12.78
N TYR A 338 0.20 -11.41 13.69
CA TYR A 338 0.98 -12.65 13.79
C TYR A 338 0.06 -13.88 13.73
N GLY A 339 0.62 -15.03 13.37
CA GLY A 339 -0.12 -16.29 13.16
C GLY A 339 -0.91 -16.33 11.85
N VAL A 340 -0.62 -15.41 10.91
CA VAL A 340 -1.33 -15.25 9.64
C VAL A 340 -0.80 -16.23 8.60
N THR A 341 -1.43 -17.40 8.56
CA THR A 341 -1.13 -18.44 7.54
C THR A 341 -1.97 -18.33 6.28
N ASP A 342 -3.11 -17.65 6.36
CA ASP A 342 -4.00 -17.35 5.23
C ASP A 342 -4.73 -16.02 5.50
N PRO A 343 -4.40 -14.94 4.78
CA PRO A 343 -5.01 -13.63 4.98
C PRO A 343 -6.40 -13.52 4.36
N SER A 344 -6.84 -14.49 3.55
CA SER A 344 -8.20 -14.51 3.00
C SER A 344 -9.28 -14.72 4.07
N GLY A 345 -8.87 -14.98 5.32
CA GLY A 345 -9.73 -15.10 6.50
C GLY A 345 -9.42 -14.13 7.64
N ILE A 346 -8.59 -13.10 7.45
CA ILE A 346 -8.43 -12.04 8.47
C ILE A 346 -9.72 -11.19 8.48
N SER A 347 -10.61 -11.50 9.42
CA SER A 347 -11.40 -10.48 10.09
C SER A 347 -10.51 -9.81 11.13
N SER A 348 -10.50 -8.49 11.19
CA SER A 348 -9.77 -7.70 12.19
C SER A 348 -9.87 -8.32 13.61
N PRO A 349 -8.83 -8.17 14.44
CA PRO A 349 -8.82 -8.73 15.79
C PRO A 349 -10.03 -8.26 16.62
N ASP A 350 -10.63 -9.24 17.28
CA ASP A 350 -11.67 -9.15 18.32
C ASP A 350 -11.34 -8.01 19.31
N ASP A 351 -12.04 -6.87 19.19
CA ASP A 351 -11.95 -5.80 20.17
C ASP A 351 -12.76 -6.20 21.41
N GLY A 352 -12.05 -6.55 22.47
CA GLY A 352 -12.66 -6.80 23.76
C GLY A 352 -13.40 -5.56 24.27
N SER A 353 -14.72 -5.52 24.06
CA SER A 353 -15.72 -4.76 24.81
C SER A 353 -15.51 -3.24 24.94
N ASP A 354 -16.30 -2.42 24.23
CA ASP A 354 -17.41 -1.62 24.79
C ASP A 354 -17.93 -0.57 23.76
N SER A 355 -19.10 -0.85 23.18
CA SER A 355 -20.14 0.08 22.72
C SER A 355 -19.82 1.25 21.77
N GLY A 356 -20.38 1.18 20.55
CA GLY A 356 -20.90 2.35 19.80
C GLY A 356 -20.52 2.39 18.32
N GLY A 357 -21.33 1.77 17.46
CA GLY A 357 -21.06 1.64 16.03
C GLY A 357 -21.43 2.83 15.15
N THR A 358 -20.84 2.83 13.95
CA THR A 358 -21.48 3.29 12.71
C THR A 358 -21.21 2.23 11.63
N ASP A 359 -22.22 1.87 10.86
CA ASP A 359 -22.28 0.66 10.04
C ASP A 359 -21.74 0.86 8.60
N ASP A 360 -20.87 -0.05 8.12
CA ASP A 360 -20.36 -0.11 6.73
C ASP A 360 -21.40 -0.75 5.76
N PRO A 361 -21.76 -0.09 4.64
CA PRO A 361 -22.79 -0.52 3.69
C PRO A 361 -22.48 -1.82 2.90
N THR A 362 -21.28 -2.41 3.03
CA THR A 362 -20.91 -3.65 2.33
C THR A 362 -20.99 -4.91 3.21
N THR A 363 -21.11 -4.74 4.53
CA THR A 363 -21.21 -5.87 5.47
C THR A 363 -22.56 -6.57 5.32
N THR A 364 -22.53 -7.89 5.11
CA THR A 364 -23.75 -8.70 5.03
C THR A 364 -24.24 -9.06 6.42
N LYS A 365 -25.35 -8.47 6.84
CA LYS A 365 -26.01 -8.69 8.13
C LYS A 365 -27.15 -9.68 8.02
N THR A 366 -27.38 -10.45 9.07
CA THR A 366 -28.50 -11.41 9.10
C THR A 366 -29.72 -10.78 9.77
N LEU A 367 -30.80 -10.58 9.03
CA LEU A 367 -32.10 -10.20 9.58
C LEU A 367 -32.95 -11.46 9.77
N GLU A 368 -33.39 -11.73 11.00
CA GLU A 368 -34.35 -12.80 11.28
C GLU A 368 -35.56 -12.23 12.03
N TYR A 369 -36.73 -12.76 11.76
CA TYR A 369 -37.93 -12.40 12.53
C TYR A 369 -38.91 -13.55 12.63
N GLN A 370 -39.59 -13.60 13.78
CA GLN A 370 -40.56 -14.63 14.11
C GLN A 370 -41.96 -14.01 14.24
N ALA A 371 -42.94 -14.57 13.52
CA ALA A 371 -44.34 -14.21 13.70
C ALA A 371 -44.79 -14.56 15.12
N ALA A 372 -45.62 -13.71 15.74
CA ALA A 372 -46.31 -14.09 16.96
C ALA A 372 -47.36 -15.17 16.67
N ALA A 373 -48.02 -15.66 17.72
CA ALA A 373 -49.18 -16.55 17.64
C ALA A 373 -50.43 -15.83 17.07
N ASN A 374 -50.33 -15.38 15.82
CA ASN A 374 -51.33 -14.65 15.07
C ASN A 374 -52.50 -15.59 14.66
N PRO A 375 -53.74 -15.07 14.57
CA PRO A 375 -54.89 -15.90 14.21
C PRO A 375 -54.93 -16.28 12.72
N ASP A 376 -54.31 -15.48 11.86
CA ASP A 376 -54.24 -15.64 10.41
C ASP A 376 -52.78 -15.36 9.93
N PRO A 377 -52.34 -15.90 8.77
CA PRO A 377 -51.02 -15.59 8.21
C PRO A 377 -50.84 -14.10 7.89
N MET A 378 -49.60 -13.62 7.94
CA MET A 378 -49.24 -12.22 7.78
C MET A 378 -48.30 -11.96 6.60
N THR A 379 -47.95 -10.69 6.37
CA THR A 379 -46.94 -10.29 5.39
C THR A 379 -46.01 -9.28 6.03
N VAL A 380 -44.71 -9.50 5.86
CA VAL A 380 -43.64 -8.60 6.28
C VAL A 380 -42.84 -8.22 5.05
N SER A 381 -42.66 -6.93 4.81
CA SER A 381 -41.78 -6.43 3.75
C SER A 381 -40.83 -5.39 4.29
N PHE A 382 -39.59 -5.38 3.80
CA PHE A 382 -38.58 -4.39 4.14
C PHE A 382 -37.76 -4.02 2.92
N THR A 383 -37.27 -2.77 2.89
CA THR A 383 -36.47 -2.22 1.79
C THR A 383 -35.11 -1.82 2.30
N VAL A 384 -34.08 -2.13 1.51
CA VAL A 384 -32.69 -1.83 1.82
C VAL A 384 -32.06 -1.00 0.70
N ASP A 385 -31.06 -0.19 1.01
CA ASP A 385 -30.29 0.58 0.02
C ASP A 385 -29.04 -0.14 -0.50
N GLY A 386 -28.85 -1.40 -0.12
CA GLY A 386 -27.91 -2.33 -0.73
C GLY A 386 -28.60 -3.52 -1.40
N SER A 387 -28.31 -4.73 -0.94
CA SER A 387 -28.79 -5.97 -1.54
C SER A 387 -29.46 -6.88 -0.51
N VAL A 388 -30.38 -7.73 -0.96
CA VAL A 388 -31.01 -8.75 -0.12
C VAL A 388 -30.90 -10.11 -0.80
N SER A 389 -30.60 -11.14 -0.02
CA SER A 389 -30.75 -12.53 -0.42
C SER A 389 -31.47 -13.35 0.66
N ARG A 390 -32.05 -14.49 0.26
CA ARG A 390 -32.79 -15.37 1.17
C ARG A 390 -31.85 -16.00 2.20
N GLY A 391 -32.27 -16.04 3.46
CA GLY A 391 -31.64 -16.79 4.55
C GLY A 391 -32.09 -18.25 4.58
N SER A 392 -31.67 -18.99 5.60
CA SER A 392 -31.96 -20.42 5.74
C SER A 392 -33.43 -20.73 6.05
N GLU A 393 -34.15 -19.77 6.61
CA GLU A 393 -35.55 -19.93 7.03
C GLU A 393 -36.54 -19.28 6.04
N ALA A 394 -36.04 -18.59 5.00
CA ALA A 394 -36.88 -18.03 3.95
C ALA A 394 -37.59 -19.11 3.13
N GLU A 395 -38.87 -18.90 2.90
CA GLU A 395 -39.71 -19.82 2.15
C GLU A 395 -39.62 -19.56 0.64
N ASP A 396 -39.91 -20.60 -0.13
CA ASP A 396 -39.88 -20.51 -1.60
C ASP A 396 -40.89 -19.49 -2.16
N VAL A 397 -41.95 -19.19 -1.40
CA VAL A 397 -43.03 -18.25 -1.75
C VAL A 397 -42.65 -16.79 -1.54
N ASP A 398 -41.57 -16.50 -0.81
CA ASP A 398 -41.14 -15.15 -0.49
C ASP A 398 -40.51 -14.46 -1.71
N THR A 399 -40.61 -13.14 -1.79
CA THR A 399 -40.21 -12.41 -3.01
C THR A 399 -39.13 -11.38 -2.72
N ILE A 400 -38.24 -11.19 -3.69
CA ILE A 400 -37.26 -10.09 -3.72
C ILE A 400 -37.52 -9.30 -5.00
N GLU A 401 -37.78 -8.01 -4.87
CA GLU A 401 -38.06 -7.11 -5.98
C GLU A 401 -37.05 -5.95 -5.97
N ALA A 402 -36.38 -5.72 -7.11
CA ALA A 402 -35.47 -4.59 -7.25
C ALA A 402 -36.28 -3.28 -7.43
N GLY A 403 -35.99 -2.28 -6.61
CA GLY A 403 -36.57 -0.95 -6.65
C GLY A 403 -35.88 -0.02 -7.66
N ASN A 404 -36.27 1.26 -7.64
CA ASN A 404 -35.55 2.31 -8.36
C ASN A 404 -34.42 2.86 -7.47
N ASN A 405 -33.38 3.45 -8.07
CA ASN A 405 -32.27 4.10 -7.38
C ASN A 405 -31.42 3.18 -6.47
N GLY A 406 -31.28 1.90 -6.83
CA GLY A 406 -30.36 0.98 -6.13
C GLY A 406 -30.94 0.28 -4.89
N THR A 407 -32.20 0.52 -4.55
CA THR A 407 -32.87 -0.16 -3.42
C THR A 407 -33.43 -1.54 -3.80
N VAL A 408 -33.54 -2.43 -2.82
CA VAL A 408 -34.14 -3.78 -2.97
C VAL A 408 -35.16 -4.03 -1.87
N THR A 409 -36.37 -4.49 -2.24
CA THR A 409 -37.44 -4.84 -1.29
C THR A 409 -37.59 -6.35 -1.21
N ALA A 410 -37.50 -6.91 -0.01
CA ALA A 410 -37.84 -8.30 0.28
C ALA A 410 -39.23 -8.40 0.95
N THR A 411 -39.96 -9.48 0.70
CA THR A 411 -41.30 -9.69 1.24
C THR A 411 -41.55 -11.15 1.57
N SER A 412 -41.86 -11.41 2.84
CA SER A 412 -42.33 -12.70 3.34
C SER A 412 -43.82 -12.85 3.11
N VAL A 413 -44.20 -13.80 2.26
CA VAL A 413 -45.56 -13.91 1.72
C VAL A 413 -46.30 -15.04 2.40
N SER A 414 -47.47 -14.74 2.99
CA SER A 414 -48.28 -15.72 3.75
C SER A 414 -47.50 -16.32 4.93
N PHE A 415 -46.79 -15.46 5.66
CA PHE A 415 -45.97 -15.84 6.79
C PHE A 415 -46.84 -16.44 7.90
N ASP A 416 -46.70 -17.74 8.13
CA ASP A 416 -47.55 -18.51 9.03
C ASP A 416 -47.36 -18.10 10.52
N PRO A 417 -48.39 -18.22 11.38
CA PRO A 417 -48.25 -17.94 12.81
C PRO A 417 -47.11 -18.75 13.45
N GLU A 418 -46.32 -18.10 14.32
CA GLU A 418 -45.14 -18.67 15.00
C GLU A 418 -43.96 -19.07 14.09
N ALA A 419 -44.06 -18.88 12.78
CA ALA A 419 -42.98 -19.17 11.83
C ALA A 419 -41.81 -18.19 11.97
N LEU A 420 -40.62 -18.64 11.58
CA LEU A 420 -39.39 -17.86 11.55
C LEU A 420 -39.01 -17.63 10.08
N ASP A 421 -38.51 -16.45 9.76
CA ASP A 421 -37.95 -16.13 8.46
C ASP A 421 -36.59 -15.45 8.64
N SER A 422 -35.69 -15.63 7.68
CA SER A 422 -34.35 -15.05 7.70
C SER A 422 -33.90 -14.55 6.33
N TRP A 423 -33.14 -13.46 6.34
CA TRP A 423 -32.65 -12.73 5.18
C TRP A 423 -31.21 -12.27 5.41
N HIS A 424 -30.40 -12.28 4.36
CA HIS A 424 -29.09 -11.65 4.37
C HIS A 424 -29.18 -10.30 3.67
N VAL A 425 -28.73 -9.24 4.34
CA VAL A 425 -28.89 -7.85 3.92
C VAL A 425 -27.53 -7.16 3.86
N THR A 426 -27.24 -6.47 2.77
CA THR A 426 -26.19 -5.45 2.71
C THR A 426 -26.82 -4.07 2.57
N GLY A 427 -26.14 -3.04 3.05
CA GLY A 427 -26.71 -1.70 3.19
C GLY A 427 -27.74 -1.63 4.32
N ASP A 428 -28.34 -0.45 4.45
CA ASP A 428 -29.24 -0.13 5.55
C ASP A 428 -30.67 -0.49 5.22
N ILE A 429 -31.42 -0.95 6.22
CA ILE A 429 -32.87 -1.10 6.10
C ILE A 429 -33.48 0.29 6.23
N VAL A 430 -34.03 0.80 5.13
CA VAL A 430 -34.53 2.18 5.01
C VAL A 430 -36.05 2.28 5.10
N ASP A 431 -36.78 1.17 4.95
CA ASP A 431 -38.24 1.13 5.05
C ASP A 431 -38.77 -0.26 5.39
N TYR A 432 -39.97 -0.33 5.97
CA TYR A 432 -40.65 -1.60 6.25
C TYR A 432 -42.18 -1.46 6.35
N GLU A 433 -42.89 -2.56 6.07
CA GLU A 433 -44.34 -2.69 6.26
C GLU A 433 -44.67 -4.07 6.84
N ILE A 434 -45.50 -4.09 7.89
CA ILE A 434 -46.02 -5.31 8.51
C ILE A 434 -47.55 -5.27 8.41
N SER A 435 -48.15 -6.31 7.86
CA SER A 435 -49.61 -6.38 7.70
C SER A 435 -50.16 -7.76 8.09
N GLY A 436 -51.29 -7.77 8.81
CA GLY A 436 -52.01 -9.01 9.15
C GLY A 436 -51.65 -9.66 10.49
N GLY A 437 -50.70 -9.12 11.26
CA GLY A 437 -50.32 -9.66 12.57
C GLY A 437 -49.15 -8.90 13.22
N ASP A 438 -48.68 -9.41 14.36
CA ASP A 438 -47.51 -8.89 15.09
C ASP A 438 -46.32 -9.86 15.00
N LEU A 439 -45.10 -9.35 15.21
CA LEU A 439 -43.88 -10.15 15.36
C LEU A 439 -43.59 -10.38 16.84
N GLU A 440 -43.20 -11.60 17.21
CA GLU A 440 -42.77 -11.94 18.57
C GLU A 440 -41.31 -11.58 18.80
N ARG A 441 -40.48 -11.70 17.76
CA ARG A 441 -39.04 -11.39 17.83
C ARG A 441 -38.54 -10.88 16.49
N VAL A 442 -37.66 -9.90 16.53
CA VAL A 442 -36.81 -9.49 15.40
C VAL A 442 -35.38 -9.46 15.90
N THR A 443 -34.47 -10.07 15.17
CA THR A 443 -33.03 -9.99 15.41
C THR A 443 -32.34 -9.45 14.16
N TYR A 444 -31.42 -8.51 14.36
CA TYR A 444 -30.58 -8.01 13.30
C TYR A 444 -29.13 -8.23 13.70
N ASP A 445 -28.44 -9.01 12.88
CA ASP A 445 -27.10 -9.54 13.10
C ASP A 445 -26.93 -10.20 14.48
N GLY A 446 -27.89 -11.06 14.83
CA GLY A 446 -27.91 -11.78 16.11
C GLY A 446 -28.32 -10.94 17.33
N THR A 447 -28.58 -9.65 17.17
CA THR A 447 -29.02 -8.75 18.25
C THR A 447 -30.54 -8.57 18.23
N ASP A 448 -31.22 -8.79 19.37
CA ASP A 448 -32.66 -8.53 19.53
C ASP A 448 -32.98 -7.04 19.32
N THR A 449 -33.95 -6.74 18.44
CA THR A 449 -34.30 -5.37 18.02
C THR A 449 -35.75 -5.31 17.51
N THR A 450 -36.14 -4.20 16.87
CA THR A 450 -37.39 -4.03 16.12
C THR A 450 -37.15 -3.29 14.80
N PHE A 451 -38.00 -3.49 13.79
CA PHE A 451 -37.89 -2.73 12.54
C PHE A 451 -37.99 -1.21 12.75
N GLU A 452 -38.73 -0.74 13.75
CA GLU A 452 -38.80 0.68 14.10
C GLU A 452 -37.46 1.21 14.63
N GLU A 453 -36.73 0.42 15.41
CA GLU A 453 -35.41 0.79 15.93
C GLU A 453 -34.35 0.77 14.84
N ILE A 454 -34.36 -0.24 13.97
CA ILE A 454 -33.45 -0.35 12.83
C ILE A 454 -33.59 0.88 11.92
N VAL A 455 -34.82 1.21 11.47
CA VAL A 455 -35.05 2.36 10.57
C VAL A 455 -34.95 3.70 11.32
N GLY A 456 -35.32 3.74 12.60
CA GLY A 456 -35.39 4.96 13.40
C GLY A 456 -34.07 5.49 13.97
N GLN A 457 -33.01 4.67 14.01
CA GLN A 457 -31.66 5.13 14.37
C GLN A 457 -31.08 6.07 13.30
N GLN A 458 -31.52 5.97 12.04
CA GLN A 458 -30.97 6.77 10.93
C GLN A 458 -31.68 8.12 10.69
N SER A 459 -32.87 8.35 11.25
CA SER A 459 -33.63 9.59 11.05
C SER A 459 -33.32 10.71 12.06
N ARG A 460 -32.41 10.51 13.04
CA ARG A 460 -32.18 11.48 14.13
C ARG A 460 -30.99 12.43 13.92
N ASP A 461 -30.22 12.27 12.84
CA ASP A 461 -29.07 13.13 12.52
C ASP A 461 -29.34 14.24 11.48
N ASP A 462 -30.61 14.58 11.23
CA ASP A 462 -30.96 15.85 10.58
C ASP A 462 -31.55 16.86 11.58
N GLY A 463 -30.92 18.03 11.67
CA GLY A 463 -31.12 18.98 12.75
C GLY A 463 -32.41 19.81 12.65
N SER A 464 -33.02 20.10 13.80
CA SER A 464 -33.68 21.39 14.01
C SER A 464 -33.74 21.84 15.47
N SER A 465 -33.62 23.15 15.62
CA SER A 465 -33.29 23.96 16.79
C SER A 465 -34.46 24.21 17.75
N GLY A 466 -34.17 24.64 18.99
CA GLY A 466 -35.18 25.27 19.85
C GLY A 466 -34.83 25.66 21.30
N ASP A 467 -34.09 26.78 21.45
CA ASP A 467 -34.29 27.88 22.44
C ASP A 467 -34.23 27.63 23.97
N GLY A 468 -33.19 28.20 24.61
CA GLY A 468 -33.44 29.35 25.50
C GLY A 468 -32.90 29.32 26.94
N SER A 469 -31.89 30.17 27.22
CA SER A 469 -31.91 31.27 28.24
C SER A 469 -30.59 31.50 29.01
N ASN A 470 -29.83 32.52 28.58
CA ASN A 470 -29.38 33.73 29.30
C ASN A 470 -28.95 33.70 30.80
N ASP A 471 -27.68 33.98 31.10
CA ASP A 471 -27.08 35.17 31.79
C ASP A 471 -25.54 34.92 31.91
N GLY A 472 -24.60 35.85 32.03
CA GLY A 472 -24.57 37.25 32.38
C GLY A 472 -23.09 37.73 32.38
N SER A 473 -22.92 39.02 32.13
CA SER A 473 -21.71 39.83 32.01
C SER A 473 -20.70 39.78 33.17
N ASP A 474 -19.40 40.00 32.89
CA ASP A 474 -18.68 41.14 33.47
C ASP A 474 -17.43 41.57 32.69
N SER A 475 -17.18 42.88 32.77
CA SER A 475 -16.14 43.70 32.17
C SER A 475 -15.01 44.00 33.16
N GLY A 476 -13.78 44.19 32.67
CA GLY A 476 -12.70 44.79 33.45
C GLY A 476 -11.54 45.21 32.56
N SER A 477 -11.28 46.52 32.48
CA SER A 477 -10.21 47.14 31.70
C SER A 477 -9.28 47.92 32.64
N ASP A 478 -7.99 47.68 32.55
CA ASP A 478 -6.91 48.47 33.14
C ASP A 478 -5.59 47.89 32.59
N GLY A 479 -4.65 48.60 31.98
CA GLY A 479 -4.44 50.03 31.78
C GLY A 479 -2.97 50.39 32.08
N SER A 480 -2.13 50.46 31.02
CA SER A 480 -0.81 51.14 30.94
C SER A 480 0.36 50.47 31.73
N ASP A 481 1.65 50.56 31.40
CA ASP A 481 2.45 51.56 30.66
C ASP A 481 3.88 51.04 30.26
N GLY A 482 4.40 51.59 29.16
CA GLY A 482 5.82 51.94 28.96
C GLY A 482 6.74 50.87 28.34
N SER A 483 7.67 51.17 27.42
CA SER A 483 8.05 52.39 26.69
C SER A 483 8.90 51.95 25.49
N ASP A 484 8.87 52.75 24.43
CA ASP A 484 9.66 52.62 23.22
C ASP A 484 11.18 52.69 23.47
N ASP A 485 11.97 51.99 22.64
CA ASP A 485 13.21 52.58 22.15
C ASP A 485 13.53 52.11 20.72
N SER A 486 13.84 53.11 19.90
CA SER A 486 14.06 53.02 18.46
C SER A 486 15.54 52.82 18.15
N GLY A 487 15.84 52.02 17.13
CA GLY A 487 17.18 51.92 16.56
C GLY A 487 17.15 51.30 15.17
N SER A 488 16.99 52.15 14.15
CA SER A 488 17.17 51.79 12.74
C SER A 488 18.46 52.41 12.25
N ASP A 489 19.32 51.61 11.61
CA ASP A 489 20.38 51.89 10.62
C ASP A 489 21.07 50.52 10.40
N GLY A 490 21.02 49.84 9.25
CA GLY A 490 21.33 50.29 7.89
C GLY A 490 22.70 49.72 7.49
N GLY A 491 22.75 48.59 6.76
CA GLY A 491 24.00 47.98 6.28
C GLY A 491 23.83 46.66 5.53
N SER A 492 23.83 46.78 4.19
CA SER A 492 23.56 45.82 3.11
C SER A 492 24.37 44.52 2.99
N ASP A 493 23.66 43.53 2.44
CA ASP A 493 23.95 42.59 1.35
C ASP A 493 25.11 41.57 1.42
N GLY A 494 24.68 40.31 1.43
CA GLY A 494 25.39 39.16 0.89
C GLY A 494 24.36 38.10 0.48
N GLY A 495 23.79 38.26 -0.71
CA GLY A 495 22.75 37.37 -1.25
C GLY A 495 23.26 35.97 -1.61
N SER A 496 22.40 34.99 -1.41
CA SER A 496 22.29 33.81 -2.26
C SER A 496 20.90 33.89 -2.88
N ASP A 497 20.85 34.09 -4.19
CA ASP A 497 19.62 34.09 -4.98
C ASP A 497 18.95 32.70 -4.86
N GLY A 498 17.92 32.60 -4.02
CA GLY A 498 16.94 31.52 -4.07
C GLY A 498 15.69 32.06 -4.74
N ASP A 499 15.25 31.41 -5.83
CA ASP A 499 14.01 31.72 -6.51
C ASP A 499 12.87 31.85 -5.50
N THR A 500 12.37 33.06 -5.30
CA THR A 500 11.14 33.29 -4.53
C THR A 500 9.95 32.94 -5.41
N GLN A 501 9.80 31.64 -5.71
CA GLN A 501 8.54 31.13 -6.18
C GLN A 501 7.51 31.40 -5.08
N THR A 502 6.45 32.13 -5.42
CA THR A 502 5.37 32.37 -4.48
C THR A 502 4.62 31.06 -4.28
N LEU A 503 4.61 30.54 -3.04
CA LEU A 503 3.86 29.34 -2.66
C LEU A 503 2.38 29.68 -2.52
N SER A 504 1.75 29.89 -3.68
CA SER A 504 0.40 30.45 -3.79
C SER A 504 -0.69 29.41 -3.56
N ASN A 505 -0.36 28.12 -3.72
CA ASN A 505 -1.29 27.02 -3.51
C ASN A 505 -1.21 26.54 -2.06
N THR A 506 -2.29 25.94 -1.57
CA THR A 506 -2.35 25.30 -0.26
C THR A 506 -2.82 23.87 -0.38
N LEU A 507 -2.33 23.04 0.52
CA LEU A 507 -2.70 21.64 0.70
C LEU A 507 -2.94 21.40 2.18
N ILE A 508 -3.98 20.64 2.52
CA ILE A 508 -4.26 20.18 3.87
C ILE A 508 -4.53 18.68 3.78
N VAL A 509 -3.82 17.89 4.57
CA VAL A 509 -4.10 16.47 4.79
C VAL A 509 -4.70 16.35 6.19
N ASP A 510 -5.98 16.04 6.27
CA ASP A 510 -6.78 16.14 7.48
C ASP A 510 -7.24 14.76 7.94
N GLY A 511 -6.60 14.22 8.99
CA GLY A 511 -7.01 12.99 9.65
C GLY A 511 -7.75 13.24 10.97
N THR A 512 -8.38 14.41 11.14
CA THR A 512 -9.13 14.73 12.36
C THR A 512 -10.44 13.96 12.49
N GLU A 513 -10.97 13.46 11.37
CA GLU A 513 -12.17 12.61 11.29
C GLU A 513 -11.82 11.12 11.12
N GLY A 514 -10.53 10.76 11.10
CA GLY A 514 -10.08 9.37 11.04
C GLY A 514 -10.00 8.75 12.43
N ASP A 515 -10.43 7.49 12.54
CA ASP A 515 -10.43 6.74 13.81
C ASP A 515 -9.15 5.89 13.99
N ASP A 516 -8.22 5.93 13.03
CA ASP A 516 -6.97 5.16 13.00
C ASP A 516 -5.78 5.98 12.49
N PHE A 517 -4.55 5.47 12.66
CA PHE A 517 -3.34 6.11 12.13
C PHE A 517 -3.32 6.07 10.60
N GLY A 518 -2.87 7.18 10.00
CA GLY A 518 -2.58 7.23 8.58
C GLY A 518 -1.24 7.89 8.29
N THR A 519 -0.64 7.55 7.15
CA THR A 519 0.51 8.25 6.59
C THR A 519 0.13 8.91 5.29
N TYR A 520 0.87 9.93 4.89
CA TYR A 520 0.74 10.48 3.54
C TYR A 520 2.09 10.87 2.99
N GLU A 521 2.18 10.87 1.66
CA GLU A 521 3.25 11.46 0.90
C GLU A 521 2.67 12.28 -0.25
N VAL A 522 3.24 13.44 -0.51
CA VAL A 522 2.83 14.38 -1.52
C VAL A 522 4.04 14.92 -2.27
N THR A 523 3.96 14.95 -3.60
CA THR A 523 5.00 15.50 -4.47
C THR A 523 4.46 16.66 -5.30
N VAL A 524 5.26 17.70 -5.50
CA VAL A 524 4.93 18.86 -6.33
C VAL A 524 5.98 19.11 -7.40
N SER A 525 5.56 19.66 -8.54
CA SER A 525 6.46 20.09 -9.63
C SER A 525 7.26 21.37 -9.31
N GLY A 526 6.99 21.99 -8.16
CA GLY A 526 7.58 23.24 -7.71
C GLY A 526 8.20 23.05 -6.34
N ARG A 527 7.94 23.97 -5.41
CA ARG A 527 8.40 23.87 -4.03
C ARG A 527 7.23 23.70 -3.08
N ILE A 528 7.39 22.93 -2.02
CA ILE A 528 6.42 22.73 -0.92
C ILE A 528 7.08 23.10 0.41
N GLU A 529 6.32 23.71 1.31
CA GLU A 529 6.74 24.04 2.67
C GLU A 529 5.60 23.76 3.65
N ALA A 530 5.96 23.32 4.85
CA ALA A 530 5.06 23.21 5.98
C ALA A 530 4.45 24.58 6.31
N ALA A 531 3.16 24.59 6.64
CA ALA A 531 2.40 25.80 6.91
C ALA A 531 1.58 25.65 8.19
N GLU A 532 2.20 25.91 9.34
CA GLU A 532 1.58 25.83 10.67
C GLU A 532 0.22 26.54 10.76
N SER A 533 0.01 27.62 10.00
CA SER A 533 -1.28 28.34 9.95
C SER A 533 -2.44 27.55 9.36
N LEU A 534 -2.14 26.44 8.66
CA LEU A 534 -3.09 25.54 8.02
C LEU A 534 -3.14 24.17 8.71
N SER A 535 -2.21 23.93 9.64
CA SER A 535 -2.15 22.70 10.41
C SER A 535 -2.95 22.82 11.72
N SER A 536 -3.36 21.68 12.26
CA SER A 536 -3.93 21.58 13.60
C SER A 536 -3.33 20.40 14.36
N ASP A 537 -2.87 20.67 15.57
CA ASP A 537 -2.28 19.65 16.44
C ASP A 537 -3.34 18.64 16.91
N GLY A 538 -3.00 17.36 16.80
CA GLY A 538 -3.72 16.26 17.45
C GLY A 538 -3.08 15.88 18.78
N THR A 539 -3.39 14.69 19.29
CA THR A 539 -2.82 14.15 20.53
C THR A 539 -1.27 14.11 20.51
N TRP A 540 -0.68 13.99 19.31
CA TRP A 540 0.76 13.87 19.08
C TRP A 540 1.40 15.08 18.37
N GLY A 541 0.68 16.21 18.29
CA GLY A 541 1.13 17.37 17.52
C GLY A 541 1.00 17.17 16.00
N THR A 542 1.71 18.00 15.23
CA THR A 542 1.87 17.83 13.78
C THR A 542 3.13 17.00 13.50
N GLN A 543 3.02 16.00 12.64
CA GLN A 543 4.11 15.10 12.26
C GLN A 543 4.43 15.24 10.77
N GLN A 544 4.42 16.49 10.30
CA GLN A 544 4.67 16.85 8.91
C GLN A 544 6.15 17.14 8.64
N HIS A 545 6.68 16.49 7.63
CA HIS A 545 8.04 16.64 7.15
C HIS A 545 8.03 17.13 5.71
N VAL A 546 9.07 17.87 5.33
CA VAL A 546 9.32 18.33 3.96
C VAL A 546 10.71 17.89 3.59
N SER A 547 10.84 17.27 2.41
CA SER A 547 12.13 16.79 1.91
C SER A 547 13.15 17.94 1.80
N PRO A 548 14.47 17.65 1.90
CA PRO A 548 15.50 18.70 1.84
C PRO A 548 15.50 19.53 0.55
N ASP A 549 15.10 18.94 -0.57
CA ASP A 549 14.95 19.61 -1.86
C ASP A 549 13.67 20.48 -1.96
N GLY A 550 12.75 20.28 -1.01
CA GLY A 550 11.49 20.98 -0.92
C GLY A 550 10.49 20.62 -2.01
N THR A 551 10.56 19.43 -2.62
CA THR A 551 9.60 18.98 -3.64
C THR A 551 8.60 17.96 -3.13
N ARG A 552 8.88 17.33 -1.97
CA ARG A 552 8.04 16.32 -1.31
C ARG A 552 7.68 16.74 0.11
N ALA A 553 6.50 16.30 0.54
CA ALA A 553 6.03 16.41 1.91
C ALA A 553 5.40 15.08 2.33
N TYR A 554 5.68 14.65 3.55
CA TYR A 554 5.14 13.41 4.10
C TYR A 554 4.88 13.56 5.59
N GLY A 555 4.04 12.71 6.16
CA GLY A 555 3.76 12.78 7.58
C GLY A 555 2.72 11.78 8.07
N LEU A 556 2.45 11.86 9.38
CA LEU A 556 1.46 11.05 10.07
C LEU A 556 0.21 11.88 10.38
N ILE A 557 -0.95 11.25 10.22
CA ILE A 557 -2.26 11.79 10.57
C ILE A 557 -2.97 10.86 11.56
N TYR A 558 -3.32 11.40 12.72
CA TYR A 558 -4.08 10.74 13.77
C TYR A 558 -4.70 11.80 14.69
N GLY A 559 -5.91 12.26 14.34
CA GLY A 559 -6.56 13.36 15.04
C GLY A 559 -5.89 14.73 14.82
N ASN A 560 -4.93 14.85 13.89
CA ASN A 560 -4.29 16.09 13.45
C ASN A 560 -4.60 16.38 11.98
N ALA A 561 -4.33 17.62 11.58
CA ALA A 561 -4.32 18.02 10.17
C ALA A 561 -2.99 18.69 9.85
N ASP A 562 -2.37 18.27 8.77
CA ASP A 562 -1.08 18.79 8.33
C ASP A 562 -1.27 19.70 7.12
N GLY A 563 -0.83 20.95 7.27
CA GLY A 563 -1.00 22.01 6.30
C GLY A 563 0.28 22.36 5.57
N PHE A 564 0.19 22.59 4.26
CA PHE A 564 1.30 22.95 3.39
C PHE A 564 0.97 24.10 2.46
N ARG A 565 2.00 24.85 2.06
CA ARG A 565 1.97 25.79 0.93
C ARG A 565 2.90 25.29 -0.16
N PHE A 566 2.47 25.38 -1.42
CA PHE A 566 3.30 24.94 -2.53
C PHE A 566 3.19 25.82 -3.78
N SER A 567 4.18 25.72 -4.67
CA SER A 567 4.17 26.25 -6.04
C SER A 567 4.15 25.11 -7.06
N GLY A 568 3.76 25.42 -8.30
CA GLY A 568 3.65 24.41 -9.36
C GLY A 568 2.38 23.56 -9.25
N GLN A 569 2.46 22.32 -9.72
CA GLN A 569 1.35 21.36 -9.74
C GLN A 569 1.60 20.25 -8.72
N LEU A 570 0.54 19.70 -8.15
CA LEU A 570 0.62 18.43 -7.45
C LEU A 570 0.92 17.33 -8.49
N THR A 571 2.02 16.62 -8.32
CA THR A 571 2.48 15.57 -9.25
C THR A 571 2.30 14.16 -8.68
N GLY A 572 2.21 14.04 -7.35
CA GLY A 572 1.94 12.78 -6.67
C GLY A 572 1.22 13.01 -5.35
N ILE A 573 0.33 12.08 -4.98
CA ILE A 573 -0.25 11.98 -3.65
C ILE A 573 -0.49 10.50 -3.32
N SER A 574 0.02 10.07 -2.18
CA SER A 574 -0.17 8.76 -1.56
C SER A 574 -0.70 9.00 -0.16
N ILE A 575 -1.71 8.24 0.24
CA ILE A 575 -2.28 8.28 1.58
C ILE A 575 -2.55 6.84 1.97
N ASP A 576 -2.09 6.47 3.15
CA ASP A 576 -2.39 5.24 3.84
C ASP A 576 -3.23 5.61 5.06
N GLY A 577 -4.40 5.01 5.26
CA GLY A 577 -5.34 5.41 6.33
C GLY A 577 -6.34 6.53 5.96
N ASP A 578 -7.18 6.91 6.93
CA ASP A 578 -8.31 7.82 6.72
C ASP A 578 -7.89 9.29 6.77
N ALA A 579 -7.74 9.88 5.58
CA ALA A 579 -7.46 11.31 5.42
C ALA A 579 -8.40 11.99 4.45
N LYS A 580 -8.81 13.19 4.80
CA LYS A 580 -9.41 14.14 3.87
C LYS A 580 -8.34 15.07 3.32
N VAL A 581 -8.20 15.09 2.00
CA VAL A 581 -7.28 16.03 1.34
C VAL A 581 -8.00 17.22 0.73
N THR A 582 -7.53 18.41 1.08
CA THR A 582 -8.02 19.67 0.53
C THR A 582 -6.89 20.39 -0.21
N VAL A 583 -7.05 20.58 -1.51
CA VAL A 583 -6.13 21.37 -2.36
C VAL A 583 -6.80 22.66 -2.80
N THR A 584 -6.15 23.81 -2.59
CA THR A 584 -6.59 25.10 -3.12
C THR A 584 -5.48 25.71 -3.96
N SER A 585 -5.72 25.88 -5.26
CA SER A 585 -4.82 26.62 -6.15
C SER A 585 -5.16 28.10 -6.16
N ALA A 586 -4.15 28.97 -6.11
CA ALA A 586 -4.35 30.37 -6.46
C ALA A 586 -4.39 30.51 -7.99
N GLU A 587 -5.41 31.18 -8.52
CA GLU A 587 -5.48 31.54 -9.95
C GLU A 587 -4.37 32.50 -10.40
#